data_AF-A1RWU4-F1
#
_entry.id   AF-A1RWU4-F1
#
_cell.length_a   1.000
_cell.length_b   1.000
_cell.length_c   1.000
_cell.angle_alpha   90.00
_cell.angle_beta   90.00
_cell.angle_gamma   90.00
#
_symmetry.space_group_name_H-M   'P 1'
#
loop_
_entity.id
_entity.type
_entity.pdbx_description
1 polymer ?
#
loop_
_entity_poly.entity_id
_entity_poly.type
_entity_poly.pdbx_seq_one_letter_code
_entity_poly.pdbx_strand_id
1 'polypeptide(L)'
;MREENVVAISVDSGHEKQVVRDVLDLLFPYDVEVRVTGVSRGRVSLVTRIPAEDLRRIFRRYPVRHILKVKLLRKVLPLSSEVAQTLREIVSFFLEEGVKIRRISVRLEKVEGWSQSAYSLLMRELRTNGLLDSGGLLYAVETDGQAVFVFEVLFTRNPRVHSPTGLTP
;
A
#
# COMPACT_ATOMS: atom_id res chain seq x y z
N MET A 1 -13.56 -15.98 -13.64
CA MET A 1 -12.30 -15.27 -13.98
C MET A 1 -11.65 -14.88 -12.67
N ARG A 2 -10.34 -15.12 -12.47
CA ARG A 2 -9.64 -14.66 -11.26
C ARG A 2 -9.35 -13.17 -11.41
N GLU A 3 -9.66 -12.39 -10.37
CA GLU A 3 -9.45 -10.94 -10.34
C GLU A 3 -7.95 -10.60 -10.41
N GLU A 4 -7.59 -9.61 -11.23
CA GLU A 4 -6.23 -9.11 -11.33
C GLU A 4 -5.96 -8.08 -10.22
N ASN A 5 -4.90 -8.31 -9.45
CA ASN A 5 -4.45 -7.46 -8.35
C ASN A 5 -3.35 -6.51 -8.82
N VAL A 6 -3.54 -5.21 -8.66
CA VAL A 6 -2.51 -4.20 -8.93
C VAL A 6 -1.69 -3.95 -7.65
N VAL A 7 -0.40 -4.23 -7.71
CA VAL A 7 0.52 -4.11 -6.57
C VAL A 7 1.53 -3.00 -6.82
N ALA A 8 1.69 -2.11 -5.84
CA ALA A 8 2.72 -1.08 -5.82
C ALA A 8 3.77 -1.38 -4.76
N ILE A 9 5.03 -1.47 -5.18
CA ILE A 9 6.19 -1.77 -4.35
C ILE A 9 7.04 -0.51 -4.24
N SER A 10 7.18 0.02 -3.03
CA SER A 10 8.13 1.10 -2.73
C SER A 10 9.50 0.50 -2.52
N VAL A 11 10.52 1.07 -3.18
CA VAL A 11 11.89 0.55 -3.18
C VAL A 11 12.91 1.64 -2.86
N ASP A 12 14.07 1.26 -2.34
CA ASP A 12 15.23 2.16 -2.27
C ASP A 12 15.60 2.62 -3.69
N SER A 13 15.70 3.94 -3.90
CA SER A 13 15.98 4.50 -5.23
C SER A 13 17.29 3.94 -5.81
N GLY A 14 17.29 3.62 -7.11
CA GLY A 14 18.43 3.03 -7.82
C GLY A 14 18.46 1.50 -7.82
N HIS A 15 17.60 0.83 -7.05
CA HIS A 15 17.51 -0.63 -6.96
C HIS A 15 16.29 -1.20 -7.70
N GLU A 16 15.54 -0.38 -8.44
CA GLU A 16 14.26 -0.76 -9.05
C GLU A 16 14.39 -2.00 -9.94
N LYS A 17 15.41 -2.04 -10.81
CA LYS A 17 15.65 -3.16 -11.73
C LYS A 17 15.97 -4.47 -11.01
N GLN A 18 16.72 -4.38 -9.92
CA GLN A 18 17.04 -5.55 -9.08
C GLN A 18 15.78 -6.06 -8.41
N VAL A 19 14.99 -5.17 -7.79
CA VAL A 19 13.73 -5.55 -7.15
C VAL A 19 12.76 -6.15 -8.16
N VAL A 20 12.67 -5.63 -9.39
CA VAL A 20 11.85 -6.24 -10.44
C VAL A 20 12.21 -7.71 -10.65
N ARG A 21 13.50 -8.02 -10.83
CA ARG A 21 13.95 -9.40 -11.04
C ARG A 21 13.62 -10.27 -9.83
N ASP A 22 14.02 -9.84 -8.64
CA ASP A 22 13.83 -10.61 -7.40
C ASP A 22 12.35 -10.86 -7.11
N VAL A 23 11.47 -9.89 -7.39
CA VAL A 23 10.03 -10.02 -7.20
C VAL A 23 9.40 -10.94 -8.23
N LEU A 24 9.80 -10.85 -9.51
CA LEU A 24 9.29 -11.76 -10.54
C LEU A 24 9.70 -13.20 -10.23
N ASP A 25 10.97 -13.43 -9.90
CA ASP A 25 11.47 -14.76 -9.51
C ASP A 25 10.73 -15.32 -8.28
N LEU A 26 10.38 -14.44 -7.33
CA LEU A 26 9.63 -14.82 -6.14
C LEU A 26 8.16 -15.17 -6.42
N LEU A 27 7.50 -14.42 -7.31
CA LEU A 27 6.05 -14.55 -7.56
C LEU A 27 5.72 -15.55 -8.67
N PHE A 28 6.60 -15.75 -9.65
CA PHE A 28 6.39 -16.62 -10.80
C PHE A 28 5.96 -18.06 -10.45
N PRO A 29 6.48 -18.71 -9.38
CA PRO A 29 6.02 -20.03 -8.97
C PRO A 29 4.54 -20.09 -8.55
N TYR A 30 3.95 -18.96 -8.17
CA TYR A 30 2.56 -18.86 -7.72
C TYR A 30 1.65 -18.28 -8.80
N ASP A 31 2.20 -17.50 -9.73
CA ASP A 31 1.48 -16.87 -10.82
C ASP A 31 2.39 -16.62 -12.01
N VAL A 32 2.24 -17.46 -13.04
CA VAL A 32 3.02 -17.37 -14.29
C VAL A 32 2.65 -16.16 -15.14
N GLU A 33 1.53 -15.49 -14.85
CA GLU A 33 1.08 -14.29 -15.57
C GLU A 33 1.47 -12.98 -14.86
N VAL A 34 2.24 -13.07 -13.77
CA VAL A 34 2.76 -11.89 -13.07
C VAL A 34 3.57 -11.02 -14.03
N ARG A 35 3.25 -9.73 -14.08
CA ARG A 35 3.91 -8.79 -15.00
C ARG A 35 4.10 -7.42 -14.38
N VAL A 36 5.25 -6.81 -14.66
CA VAL A 36 5.51 -5.41 -14.28
C VAL A 36 4.80 -4.48 -15.25
N THR A 37 4.01 -3.56 -14.72
CA THR A 37 3.26 -2.56 -15.50
C THR A 37 3.90 -1.19 -15.50
N GLY A 38 4.83 -0.92 -14.58
CA GLY A 38 5.56 0.33 -14.57
C GLY A 38 6.72 0.34 -13.57
N VAL A 39 7.77 1.08 -13.93
CA VAL A 39 8.93 1.32 -13.07
C VAL A 39 9.22 2.82 -13.07
N SER A 40 9.28 3.41 -11.89
CA SER A 40 9.65 4.81 -11.68
C SER A 40 10.57 4.93 -10.47
N ARG A 41 11.17 6.11 -10.27
CA ARG A 41 12.13 6.33 -9.18
C ARG A 41 11.50 5.98 -7.83
N GLY A 42 12.05 4.97 -7.15
CA GLY A 42 11.59 4.48 -5.86
C GLY A 42 10.29 3.67 -5.89
N ARG A 43 9.76 3.29 -7.07
CA ARG A 43 8.51 2.51 -7.18
C ARG A 43 8.50 1.52 -8.34
N VAL A 44 8.03 0.31 -8.06
CA VAL A 44 7.68 -0.72 -9.05
C VAL A 44 6.19 -1.01 -8.95
N SER A 45 5.50 -1.10 -10.08
CA SER A 45 4.08 -1.50 -10.13
C SER A 45 3.95 -2.79 -10.96
N LEU A 46 3.16 -3.73 -10.48
CA LEU A 46 2.93 -5.01 -11.14
C LEU A 46 1.47 -5.43 -11.04
N VAL A 47 1.09 -6.38 -11.88
CA VAL A 47 -0.21 -7.06 -11.84
C VAL A 47 0.01 -8.54 -11.59
N THR A 48 -0.85 -9.13 -10.76
CA THR A 48 -0.80 -10.56 -10.39
C THR A 48 -2.19 -11.10 -10.06
N ARG A 49 -2.40 -12.40 -10.18
CA ARG A 49 -3.60 -13.11 -9.70
C ARG A 49 -3.44 -13.70 -8.30
N ILE A 50 -2.30 -13.49 -7.64
CA ILE A 50 -2.07 -13.98 -6.28
C ILE A 50 -2.96 -13.18 -5.30
N PRO A 51 -3.76 -13.85 -4.44
CA PRO A 51 -4.59 -13.19 -3.45
C PRO A 51 -3.78 -12.35 -2.43
N ALA A 52 -4.43 -11.35 -1.84
CA ALA A 52 -3.81 -10.44 -0.88
C ALA A 52 -3.16 -11.15 0.32
N GLU A 53 -3.82 -12.18 0.87
CA GLU A 53 -3.33 -12.97 2.00
C GLU A 53 -2.06 -13.76 1.64
N ASP A 54 -2.03 -14.32 0.44
CA ASP A 54 -0.87 -15.07 -0.07
C ASP A 54 0.29 -14.13 -0.36
N LEU A 55 0.05 -12.97 -1.00
CA LEU A 55 1.07 -11.94 -1.18
C LEU A 55 1.66 -11.50 0.17
N ARG A 56 0.80 -11.24 1.16
CA ARG A 56 1.21 -10.89 2.52
C ARG A 56 2.09 -11.99 3.14
N ARG A 57 1.74 -13.26 2.97
CA ARG A 57 2.52 -14.40 3.46
C ARG A 57 3.87 -14.51 2.73
N ILE A 58 3.87 -14.42 1.39
CA ILE A 58 5.06 -14.53 0.55
C ILE A 58 6.08 -13.45 0.92
N PHE A 59 5.70 -12.18 0.91
CA PHE A 59 6.63 -11.07 1.21
C PHE A 59 7.11 -11.03 2.67
N ARG A 60 6.34 -11.62 3.61
CA ARG A 60 6.80 -11.78 5.00
C ARG A 60 7.79 -12.93 5.15
N ARG A 61 7.57 -14.05 4.44
CA ARG A 61 8.42 -15.24 4.50
C ARG A 61 9.72 -15.07 3.72
N TYR A 62 9.66 -14.36 2.60
CA TYR A 62 10.77 -14.15 1.68
C TYR A 62 11.00 -12.64 1.48
N PRO A 63 11.66 -11.97 2.44
CA PRO A 63 11.94 -10.55 2.33
C PRO A 63 12.94 -10.29 1.20
N VAL A 64 12.51 -9.54 0.18
CA VAL A 64 13.38 -9.07 -0.89
C VAL A 64 14.12 -7.81 -0.42
N ARG A 65 15.44 -7.76 -0.65
CA ARG A 65 16.27 -6.60 -0.29
C ARG A 65 15.77 -5.36 -1.03
N HIS A 66 16.00 -4.18 -0.44
CA HIS A 66 15.57 -2.87 -0.99
C HIS A 66 14.06 -2.62 -1.10
N ILE A 67 13.19 -3.61 -0.83
CA ILE A 67 11.75 -3.36 -0.67
C ILE A 67 11.51 -2.64 0.66
N LEU A 68 10.85 -1.48 0.58
CA LEU A 68 10.42 -0.68 1.72
C LEU A 68 9.00 -1.02 2.14
N LYS A 69 8.11 -1.18 1.16
CA LYS A 69 6.68 -1.39 1.38
C LYS A 69 6.07 -2.09 0.18
N VAL A 70 5.13 -3.01 0.42
CA VAL A 70 4.28 -3.62 -0.61
C VAL A 70 2.83 -3.23 -0.31
N LYS A 71 2.16 -2.70 -1.34
CA LYS A 71 0.80 -2.18 -1.28
C LYS A 71 -0.05 -2.83 -2.36
N LEU A 72 -1.25 -3.25 -2.03
CA LEU A 72 -2.26 -3.71 -2.97
C LEU A 72 -3.28 -2.60 -3.20
N LEU A 73 -3.52 -2.24 -4.45
CA LEU A 73 -4.56 -1.26 -4.80
C LEU A 73 -5.94 -1.87 -4.54
N ARG A 74 -6.76 -1.20 -3.74
CA ARG A 74 -8.14 -1.62 -3.43
C ARG A 74 -9.17 -0.75 -4.12
N LYS A 75 -8.88 0.56 -4.26
CA LYS A 75 -9.79 1.50 -4.90
C LYS A 75 -9.04 2.64 -5.54
N VAL A 76 -9.53 3.08 -6.69
CA VAL A 76 -9.21 4.38 -7.28
C VAL A 76 -10.46 5.25 -7.14
N LEU A 77 -10.29 6.42 -6.55
CA LEU A 77 -11.34 7.41 -6.33
C LEU A 77 -11.01 8.68 -7.13
N PRO A 78 -12.02 9.36 -7.70
CA PRO A 78 -11.80 10.65 -8.34
C PRO A 78 -11.29 11.67 -7.32
N LEU A 79 -10.35 12.53 -7.73
CA LEU A 79 -9.95 13.66 -6.91
C LEU A 79 -10.94 14.81 -7.15
N SER A 80 -11.75 15.13 -6.15
CA SER A 80 -12.67 16.28 -6.20
C SER A 80 -11.92 17.59 -5.88
N SER A 81 -12.39 18.70 -6.44
CA SER A 81 -11.96 20.05 -6.03
C SER A 81 -12.29 20.33 -4.55
N GLU A 82 -13.31 19.68 -4.01
CA GLU A 82 -13.64 19.72 -2.60
C GLU A 82 -13.02 18.54 -1.86
N VAL A 83 -12.06 18.84 -0.98
CA VAL A 83 -11.39 17.84 -0.13
C VAL A 83 -12.40 17.03 0.69
N ALA A 84 -13.45 17.68 1.21
CA ALA A 84 -14.49 17.04 2.02
C ALA A 84 -15.25 15.95 1.24
N GLN A 85 -15.49 16.16 -0.06
CA GLN A 85 -16.15 15.17 -0.91
C GLN A 85 -15.26 13.94 -1.09
N THR A 86 -13.98 14.15 -1.41
CA THR A 86 -13.00 13.05 -1.55
C THR A 86 -12.87 12.25 -0.25
N LEU A 87 -12.88 12.94 0.91
CA LEU A 87 -12.85 12.30 2.22
C LEU A 87 -14.08 11.43 2.49
N ARG A 88 -15.28 11.91 2.13
CA ARG A 88 -16.51 11.12 2.23
C ARG A 88 -16.42 9.86 1.39
N GLU A 89 -15.92 9.94 0.16
CA GLU A 89 -15.77 8.77 -0.71
C GLU A 89 -14.78 7.74 -0.15
N ILE A 90 -13.69 8.18 0.46
CA ILE A 90 -12.76 7.28 1.16
C ILE A 90 -13.47 6.55 2.31
N VAL A 91 -14.25 7.27 3.12
CA VAL A 91 -14.98 6.68 4.26
C VAL A 91 -16.08 5.73 3.78
N SER A 92 -16.85 6.12 2.76
CA SER A 92 -17.88 5.26 2.15
C SER A 92 -17.29 3.96 1.63
N PHE A 93 -16.13 4.02 0.95
CA PHE A 93 -15.42 2.81 0.52
C PHE A 93 -15.15 1.84 1.69
N PHE A 94 -14.66 2.35 2.82
CA PHE A 94 -14.38 1.49 3.97
C PHE A 94 -15.63 0.94 4.66
N LEU A 95 -16.72 1.71 4.66
CA LEU A 95 -18.03 1.25 5.16
C LEU A 95 -18.59 0.12 4.29
N GLU A 96 -18.53 0.27 2.97
CA GLU A 96 -19.03 -0.71 1.99
C GLU A 96 -18.24 -2.02 2.04
N GLU A 97 -16.91 -1.94 2.15
CA GLU A 97 -16.06 -3.14 2.25
C GLU A 97 -16.15 -3.84 3.61
N GLY A 98 -16.73 -3.19 4.64
CA GLY A 98 -16.83 -3.74 5.98
C GLY A 98 -15.47 -4.00 6.66
N VAL A 99 -14.40 -3.35 6.20
CA VAL A 99 -13.04 -3.59 6.68
C VAL A 99 -12.72 -2.76 7.92
N LYS A 100 -12.00 -3.36 8.86
CA LYS A 100 -11.46 -2.66 10.02
C LYS A 100 -10.03 -2.19 9.77
N ILE A 101 -9.73 -0.97 10.20
CA ILE A 101 -8.49 -0.26 9.93
C ILE A 101 -7.70 -0.12 11.24
N ARG A 102 -6.51 -0.70 11.30
CA ARG A 102 -5.59 -0.48 12.42
C ARG A 102 -4.87 0.84 12.33
N ARG A 103 -4.41 1.18 11.13
CA ARG A 103 -3.69 2.43 10.88
C ARG A 103 -3.80 2.78 9.41
N ILE A 104 -3.97 4.08 9.16
CA ILE A 104 -3.97 4.65 7.82
C ILE A 104 -2.85 5.69 7.73
N SER A 105 -2.08 5.64 6.64
CA SER A 105 -1.13 6.69 6.28
C SER A 105 -1.65 7.46 5.08
N VAL A 106 -1.63 8.79 5.13
CA VAL A 106 -2.12 9.64 4.05
C VAL A 106 -0.94 10.43 3.49
N ARG A 107 -0.72 10.36 2.18
CA ARG A 107 0.31 11.13 1.46
C ARG A 107 -0.32 11.82 0.27
N LEU A 108 -0.67 13.08 0.46
CA LEU A 108 -1.37 13.90 -0.53
C LEU A 108 -0.61 15.20 -0.82
N GLU A 109 0.72 15.14 -0.67
CA GLU A 109 1.69 16.25 -0.59
C GLU A 109 1.70 17.24 -1.79
N LYS A 110 0.88 17.00 -2.82
CA LYS A 110 0.83 17.82 -4.04
C LYS A 110 -0.54 18.44 -4.34
N VAL A 111 -1.52 18.27 -3.45
CA VAL A 111 -2.88 18.77 -3.69
C VAL A 111 -3.19 19.92 -2.73
N GLU A 112 -3.55 21.07 -3.30
CA GLU A 112 -3.95 22.26 -2.53
C GLU A 112 -5.18 21.95 -1.64
N GLY A 113 -5.18 22.42 -0.40
CA GLY A 113 -6.22 22.13 0.60
C GLY A 113 -6.04 20.81 1.37
N TRP A 114 -5.18 19.89 0.93
CA TRP A 114 -4.85 18.67 1.69
C TRP A 114 -3.74 18.94 2.70
N SER A 115 -4.15 19.36 3.91
CA SER A 115 -3.27 19.66 5.03
C SER A 115 -3.44 18.69 6.20
N GLN A 116 -2.72 18.94 7.29
CA GLN A 116 -2.93 18.25 8.58
C GLN A 116 -4.40 18.31 9.05
N SER A 117 -5.16 19.33 8.65
CA SER A 117 -6.59 19.43 8.97
C SER A 117 -7.43 18.37 8.22
N ALA A 118 -7.12 18.11 6.95
CA ALA A 118 -7.79 17.08 6.15
C ALA A 118 -7.50 15.67 6.68
N TYR A 119 -6.26 15.42 7.10
CA TYR A 119 -5.89 14.19 7.80
C TYR A 119 -6.69 14.02 9.11
N SER A 120 -6.76 15.07 9.92
CA SER A 120 -7.48 15.05 11.20
C SER A 120 -8.98 14.81 10.99
N LEU A 121 -9.57 15.41 9.95
CA LEU A 121 -10.95 15.19 9.55
C LEU A 121 -11.20 13.73 9.15
N LEU A 122 -10.35 13.15 8.28
CA LEU A 122 -10.45 11.74 7.90
C LEU A 122 -10.42 10.83 9.14
N MET A 123 -9.44 11.05 10.02
CA MET A 123 -9.28 10.24 11.24
C MET A 123 -10.48 10.36 12.18
N ARG A 124 -11.10 11.55 12.25
CA ARG A 124 -12.33 11.75 13.02
C ARG A 124 -13.48 10.94 12.42
N GLU A 125 -13.71 11.03 11.12
CA GLU A 125 -14.80 10.31 10.46
C GLU A 125 -14.62 8.78 10.57
N LEU A 126 -13.40 8.27 10.37
CA LEU A 126 -13.12 6.84 10.56
C LEU A 126 -13.41 6.37 11.99
N ARG A 127 -13.12 7.21 13.00
CA ARG A 127 -13.41 6.90 14.40
C ARG A 127 -14.91 6.93 14.68
N THR A 128 -15.62 7.96 14.23
CA THR A 128 -17.07 8.11 14.42
C THR A 128 -17.83 6.92 13.84
N ASN A 129 -17.38 6.42 12.69
CA ASN A 129 -17.98 5.26 12.02
C ASN A 129 -17.49 3.90 12.55
N GLY A 130 -16.70 3.87 13.64
CA GLY A 130 -16.21 2.62 14.23
C GLY A 130 -15.33 1.78 13.30
N LEU A 131 -14.66 2.41 12.33
CA LEU A 131 -13.79 1.73 11.37
C LEU A 131 -12.38 1.48 11.91
N LEU A 132 -12.00 2.13 13.01
CA LEU A 132 -10.68 1.96 13.63
C LEU A 132 -10.67 0.81 14.64
N ASP A 133 -9.79 -0.17 14.44
CA ASP A 133 -9.66 -1.36 15.30
C ASP A 133 -8.19 -1.83 15.41
N SER A 134 -7.74 -2.19 16.61
CA SER A 134 -6.35 -2.61 16.86
C SER A 134 -5.91 -3.89 16.09
N GLY A 135 -6.84 -4.79 15.81
CA GLY A 135 -6.66 -6.01 15.00
C GLY A 135 -6.87 -5.79 13.50
N GLY A 136 -7.23 -4.57 13.08
CA GLY A 136 -7.51 -4.25 11.69
C GLY A 136 -6.28 -4.26 10.75
N LEU A 137 -6.54 -3.97 9.48
CA LEU A 137 -5.53 -3.91 8.44
C LEU A 137 -4.85 -2.53 8.38
N LEU A 138 -3.70 -2.50 7.71
CA LEU A 138 -2.98 -1.26 7.44
C LEU A 138 -3.39 -0.74 6.07
N TYR A 139 -3.71 0.54 5.98
CA TYR A 139 -4.03 1.20 4.71
C TYR A 139 -3.13 2.39 4.43
N ALA A 140 -2.97 2.71 3.16
CA ALA A 140 -2.34 3.94 2.70
C ALA A 140 -3.25 4.63 1.67
N VAL A 141 -3.38 5.94 1.79
CA VAL A 141 -4.09 6.79 0.83
C VAL A 141 -3.05 7.68 0.18
N GLU A 142 -2.95 7.62 -1.14
CA GLU A 142 -1.97 8.36 -1.93
C GLU A 142 -2.66 9.05 -3.11
N THR A 143 -2.06 10.10 -3.67
CA THR A 143 -2.56 10.76 -4.89
C THR A 143 -1.41 11.05 -5.84
N ASP A 144 -1.73 11.10 -7.13
CA ASP A 144 -0.86 11.64 -8.18
C ASP A 144 -1.25 13.06 -8.61
N GLY A 145 -2.26 13.66 -7.96
CA GLY A 145 -2.85 14.95 -8.32
C GLY A 145 -4.04 14.87 -9.28
N GLN A 146 -4.37 13.68 -9.80
CA GLN A 146 -5.55 13.43 -10.64
C GLN A 146 -6.55 12.48 -9.99
N ALA A 147 -6.04 11.49 -9.25
CA ALA A 147 -6.86 10.51 -8.55
C ALA A 147 -6.34 10.24 -7.14
N VAL A 148 -7.20 9.66 -6.31
CA VAL A 148 -6.84 9.12 -5.00
C VAL A 148 -6.81 7.60 -5.08
N PHE A 149 -5.73 7.03 -4.59
CA PHE A 149 -5.49 5.59 -4.55
C PHE A 149 -5.55 5.12 -3.10
N VAL A 150 -6.46 4.19 -2.83
CA VAL A 150 -6.57 3.50 -1.54
C VAL A 150 -5.87 2.15 -1.65
N PHE A 151 -4.84 1.97 -0.84
CA PHE A 151 -4.01 0.78 -0.82
C PHE A 151 -4.14 0.04 0.51
N GLU A 152 -4.25 -1.29 0.45
CA GLU A 152 -3.95 -2.16 1.58
C GLU A 152 -2.43 -2.36 1.66
N VAL A 153 -1.83 -2.16 2.84
CA VAL A 153 -0.41 -2.41 3.07
C VAL A 153 -0.21 -3.87 3.48
N LEU A 154 0.44 -4.63 2.60
CA LEU A 154 0.70 -6.06 2.79
C LEU A 154 1.99 -6.30 3.58
N PHE A 155 3.02 -5.50 3.27
CA PHE A 155 4.34 -5.60 3.87
C PHE A 155 4.93 -4.21 4.09
N THR A 156 5.70 -4.05 5.17
CA THR A 156 6.55 -2.89 5.41
C THR A 156 7.84 -3.40 6.03
N ARG A 157 8.98 -2.95 5.50
CA ARG A 157 10.29 -3.28 6.05
C ARG A 157 10.35 -2.78 7.49
N ASN A 158 10.67 -3.68 8.42
CA ASN A 158 10.86 -3.31 9.80
C ASN A 158 12.30 -2.77 9.96
N PRO A 159 12.51 -1.47 10.26
CA PRO A 159 13.85 -0.90 10.32
C PRO A 159 14.72 -1.45 11.46
N ARG A 160 14.13 -2.22 12.40
CA ARG A 160 14.80 -2.67 13.64
C ARG A 160 15.52 -4.02 13.56
N VAL A 161 15.61 -4.66 12.38
CA VAL A 161 16.15 -6.04 12.27
C VAL A 161 17.58 -6.07 11.69
N HIS A 162 18.27 -4.92 11.60
CA HIS A 162 19.68 -4.85 11.20
C HIS A 162 20.54 -4.16 12.27
N SER A 163 20.41 -4.59 13.51
CA SER A 163 21.58 -4.61 14.39
C SER A 163 22.23 -5.98 14.18
N PRO A 164 23.46 -6.08 13.65
CA PRO A 164 24.19 -7.33 13.79
C PRO A 164 24.30 -7.55 15.30
N THR A 165 23.61 -8.57 15.80
CA THR A 165 23.90 -9.10 17.13
C THR A 165 25.39 -9.35 17.17
N GLY A 166 26.08 -8.55 17.98
CA GLY A 166 27.52 -8.65 18.17
C GLY A 166 27.88 -10.10 18.44
N LEU A 167 28.75 -10.63 17.60
CA LEU A 167 29.50 -11.83 17.93
C LEU A 167 30.47 -11.44 19.05
N THR A 168 30.24 -11.99 20.23
CA THR A 168 31.24 -12.36 21.24
C THR A 168 30.50 -13.24 22.26
N PRO A 169 31.14 -14.26 22.85
CA PRO A 169 32.58 -14.46 23.01
C PRO A 169 33.22 -15.38 21.97
#